data_AF-A0A8J2Z4D8-F1
#
_entry.id   AF-A0A8J2Z4D8-F1
#
_cell.length_a   1.000
_cell.length_b   1.000
_cell.length_c   1.000
_cell.angle_alpha   90.00
_cell.angle_beta   90.00
_cell.angle_gamma   90.00
#
_symmetry.space_group_name_H-M   'P 1'
#
loop_
_entity.id
_entity.type
_entity.pdbx_description
1 polymer ?
#
loop_
_entity_poly.entity_id
_entity_poly.type
_entity_poly.pdbx_seq_one_letter_code
_entity_poly.pdbx_strand_id
1 'polypeptide(L)' 'MTDQKNPYPLLSEPLDLGFTMLKNREVMGSMHTGLEEQKGGFERLAYFYQKLVKP' A
#
# COMPACT_ATOMS: atom_id res chain seq x y z
N MET A 1 30.40 0.09 15.64
CA MET A 1 29.52 0.50 14.53
C MET A 1 28.80 -0.74 14.03
N THR A 2 27.67 -1.11 14.62
CA THR A 2 26.86 -2.21 14.12
C THR A 2 25.91 -1.65 13.08
N ASP A 3 26.17 -1.98 11.83
CA ASP A 3 25.26 -1.76 10.71
C ASP A 3 23.93 -2.44 11.07
N GLN A 4 22.88 -1.65 11.32
CA GLN A 4 21.56 -2.20 11.66
C GLN A 4 20.97 -2.81 10.39
N LYS A 5 21.24 -4.10 10.20
CA LYS A 5 20.65 -4.90 9.13
C LYS A 5 19.13 -4.91 9.34
N ASN A 6 18.38 -4.31 8.41
CA ASN A 6 16.93 -4.34 8.43
C ASN A 6 16.45 -5.79 8.59
N PRO A 7 15.66 -6.13 9.62
CA PRO A 7 15.21 -7.50 9.87
C PRO A 7 14.37 -8.08 8.71
N TYR A 8 13.85 -7.22 7.82
CA TYR A 8 13.08 -7.61 6.64
C TYR A 8 13.72 -7.07 5.36
N PRO A 9 14.86 -7.63 4.93
CA PRO A 9 15.63 -7.10 3.80
C PRO A 9 14.84 -7.13 2.48
N LEU A 10 13.89 -8.06 2.34
CA LEU A 10 13.09 -8.25 1.12
C LEU A 10 11.84 -7.36 1.04
N LEU A 11 11.46 -6.68 2.12
CA LEU A 11 10.15 -6.03 2.23
C LEU A 11 9.94 -4.94 1.15
N SER A 12 11.01 -4.19 0.87
CA SER A 12 11.00 -3.12 -0.13
C SER A 12 11.45 -3.59 -1.51
N GLU A 13 11.75 -4.87 -1.70
CA GLU A 13 12.11 -5.41 -3.01
C GLU A 13 10.88 -5.61 -3.90
N PRO A 14 11.00 -5.40 -5.22
CA PRO A 14 9.94 -5.74 -6.17
C PRO A 14 9.56 -7.23 -6.12
N LEU A 15 8.29 -7.52 -6.45
CA LEU A 15 7.77 -8.88 -6.53
C LEU A 15 7.00 -9.09 -7.84
N ASP A 16 7.46 -10.04 -8.65
CA ASP A 16 6.76 -10.51 -9.83
C ASP A 16 5.69 -11.53 -9.43
N LEU A 17 4.45 -11.31 -9.87
CA LEU A 17 3.32 -12.22 -9.66
C LEU A 17 2.93 -12.99 -10.92
N GLY A 18 3.68 -12.85 -12.02
CA GLY A 18 3.43 -13.49 -13.31
C GLY A 18 2.44 -12.76 -14.22
N PHE A 19 1.58 -11.90 -13.66
CA PHE A 19 0.64 -11.05 -14.42
C PHE A 19 0.86 -9.55 -14.19
N THR A 20 1.60 -9.18 -13.14
CA THR A 20 1.96 -7.82 -12.80
C THR A 20 3.21 -7.80 -11.93
N MET A 21 3.89 -6.67 -11.89
CA MET A 21 5.04 -6.43 -11.02
C MET A 21 4.63 -5.50 -9.88
N LEU A 22 4.72 -5.97 -8.64
CA LEU A 22 4.59 -5.10 -7.47
C LEU A 22 5.92 -4.42 -7.19
N LYS A 23 5.89 -3.12 -6.91
CA LYS A 23 7.09 -2.32 -6.62
C LYS A 23 7.74 -2.65 -5.27
N ASN A 24 6.95 -3.18 -4.34
CA ASN A 24 7.38 -3.63 -3.02
C ASN A 24 6.43 -4.73 -2.53
N ARG A 25 6.76 -5.33 -1.37
CA ARG A 25 5.99 -6.42 -0.77
C ARG A 25 5.04 -5.94 0.33
N GLU A 26 4.76 -4.63 0.38
CA GLU A 26 3.81 -4.05 1.32
C GLU A 26 2.43 -3.96 0.67
N VAL A 27 1.43 -4.57 1.29
CA VAL A 27 0.08 -4.61 0.76
C VAL A 27 -0.86 -3.92 1.74
N MET A 28 -1.71 -3.05 1.21
CA MET A 28 -2.85 -2.54 1.97
C MET A 28 -3.89 -3.65 2.11
N GLY A 29 -4.18 -4.04 3.35
CA GLY A 29 -5.23 -5.00 3.65
C GLY A 29 -6.63 -4.48 3.26
N SER A 30 -7.60 -5.40 3.20
CA SER A 30 -9.00 -5.02 3.01
C SER A 30 -9.47 -4.13 4.17
N MET A 31 -10.15 -3.04 3.85
CA MET A 31 -10.66 -2.08 4.84
C MET A 31 -12.10 -1.72 4.54
N HIS A 32 -12.93 -1.70 5.58
CA HIS A 32 -14.25 -1.08 5.52
C HIS A 32 -14.10 0.36 6.02
N THR A 33 -13.97 1.31 5.09
CA THR A 33 -13.60 2.69 5.43
C THR A 33 -14.79 3.50 5.97
N GLY A 34 -16.02 3.08 5.67
CA GLY A 34 -17.24 3.81 6.00
C GLY A 34 -17.40 5.12 5.22
N LEU A 35 -16.50 5.40 4.27
CA LEU A 35 -16.53 6.61 3.45
C LEU A 35 -17.55 6.48 2.33
N GLU A 36 -17.84 5.26 1.89
CA GLU A 36 -18.75 4.92 0.79
C GLU A 36 -20.18 5.40 1.04
N GLU A 37 -20.59 5.45 2.31
CA GLU A 37 -21.95 5.81 2.74
C GLU A 37 -22.15 7.32 2.91
N GLN A 38 -21.08 8.12 2.81
CA GLN A 38 -21.16 9.57 2.97
C GLN A 38 -21.53 10.27 1.66
N LYS A 39 -22.12 11.47 1.77
CA LYS A 39 -22.39 12.32 0.61
C LYS A 39 -21.07 12.72 -0.07
N GLY A 40 -20.83 12.23 -1.28
CA GLY A 40 -19.53 12.35 -1.97
C GLY A 40 -18.48 11.37 -1.43
N GLY A 41 -18.93 10.15 -1.11
CA GLY A 41 -18.11 9.10 -0.53
C GLY A 41 -17.03 8.59 -1.47
N PHE A 42 -17.34 8.46 -2.76
CA PHE A 42 -16.39 7.99 -3.76
C PHE A 42 -15.21 8.95 -3.97
N GLU A 43 -15.43 10.26 -3.97
CA GLU A 43 -14.35 11.25 -4.09
C GLU A 43 -13.43 11.20 -2.88
N ARG A 44 -14.00 11.05 -1.68
CA ARG A 44 -13.22 10.87 -0.44
C ARG A 44 -12.43 9.57 -0.45
N LEU A 45 -13.05 8.50 -0.91
CA LEU A 45 -12.40 7.18 -1.03
C LEU A 45 -11.25 7.23 -2.04
N ALA A 46 -11.45 7.86 -3.19
CA ALA A 46 -10.40 8.05 -4.20
C ALA A 46 -9.22 8.86 -3.64
N TYR A 47 -9.50 9.98 -2.97
CA TYR A 47 -8.47 10.78 -2.30
C TYR A 47 -7.73 9.98 -1.23
N PHE A 48 -8.46 9.21 -0.42
CA PHE A 48 -7.88 8.38 0.62
C PHE A 48 -6.91 7.33 0.04
N TYR A 49 -7.32 6.56 -0.97
CA TYR A 49 -6.44 5.58 -1.61
C TYR A 49 -5.25 6.22 -2.31
N GLN A 50 -5.43 7.39 -2.93
CA GLN A 50 -4.33 8.14 -3.53
C GLN A 50 -3.25 8.48 -2.48
N LYS A 51 -3.65 8.88 -1.26
CA LYS A 51 -2.70 9.26 -0.19
C LYS A 51 -1.89 8.09 0.35
N LEU A 52 -2.34 6.86 0.14
CA LEU A 52 -1.69 5.65 0.65
C LEU A 52 -0.67 5.08 -0.34
N VAL A 53 -0.66 5.58 -1.58
CA VAL A 53 0.37 5.24 -2.56
C VAL A 53 1.69 5.80 -2.09
N LYS A 54 2.62 4.91 -1.72
CA LYS A 54 4.03 5.28 -1.54
C LYS A 54 4.59 5.84 -2.86
N PRO A 55 5.59 6.73 -2.84
CA PRO A 55 6.30 7.09 -4.07
C PRO A 55 6.93 5.88 -4.78
#